data_AF-A0A1B6HY26-F1
#
_entry.id   AF-A0A1B6HY26-F1
#
_cell.length_a   1.000
_cell.length_b   1.000
_cell.length_c   1.000
_cell.angle_alpha   90.00
_cell.angle_beta   90.00
_cell.angle_gamma   90.00
#
_symmetry.space_group_name_H-M   'P 1'
#
loop_
_entity.id
_entity.type
_entity.pdbx_description
1 polymer ?
#
loop_
_entity_poly.entity_id
_entity_poly.type
_entity_poly.pdbx_seq_one_letter_code
_entity_poly.pdbx_strand_id
1 'polypeptide(L)'
;KQRNIYCHLEAHITDRPANMELVLVTLPLRHDLEPDHPIHDETVLVNSYIEELAARHNIRVLDFNKIGRRHFTKHGQHLSMRGKRILAGMIVSSLALLRPTPSRLRESVSPPRILAATAP
;
A
#
# COMPACT_ATOMS: atom_id res chain seq x y z
N LYS A 1 21.10 -14.08 0.52
CA LYS A 1 19.70 -14.15 0.01
C LYS A 1 18.86 -12.93 0.43
N GLN A 2 18.90 -12.45 1.68
CA GLN A 2 18.14 -11.27 2.15
C GLN A 2 18.45 -9.95 1.41
N ARG A 3 19.70 -9.71 1.01
CA ARG A 3 20.11 -8.52 0.21
C ARG A 3 19.23 -8.28 -1.03
N ASN A 4 18.66 -9.34 -1.59
CA ASN A 4 17.85 -9.24 -2.80
C ASN A 4 16.47 -8.64 -2.53
N ILE A 5 15.83 -8.98 -1.41
CA ILE A 5 14.45 -8.54 -1.13
C ILE A 5 14.42 -7.03 -0.86
N TYR A 6 15.37 -6.50 -0.09
CA TYR A 6 15.43 -5.07 0.20
C TYR A 6 15.72 -4.22 -1.04
N CYS A 7 16.70 -4.63 -1.86
CA CYS A 7 16.98 -3.94 -3.12
C CYS A 7 15.78 -3.99 -4.08
N HIS A 8 15.06 -5.11 -4.15
CA HIS A 8 13.85 -5.20 -4.95
C HIS A 8 12.72 -4.29 -4.44
N LEU A 9 12.51 -4.22 -3.12
CA LEU A 9 11.53 -3.32 -2.53
C LEU A 9 11.87 -1.86 -2.82
N GLU A 10 13.12 -1.45 -2.60
CA GLU A 10 13.58 -0.10 -2.92
C GLU A 10 13.41 0.22 -4.40
N ALA A 11 13.86 -0.67 -5.30
CA ALA A 11 13.71 -0.48 -6.75
C ALA A 11 12.25 -0.30 -7.16
N HIS A 12 11.33 -1.13 -6.63
CA HIS A 12 9.90 -0.98 -6.90
C HIS A 12 9.33 0.36 -6.40
N ILE A 13 9.86 0.88 -5.29
CA ILE A 13 9.45 2.18 -4.75
C ILE A 13 10.02 3.32 -5.61
N THR A 14 11.29 3.26 -6.03
CA THR A 14 11.96 4.31 -6.79
C THR A 14 11.52 4.37 -8.24
N ASP A 15 11.28 3.22 -8.87
CA ASP A 15 10.95 3.12 -10.29
C ASP A 15 9.46 3.40 -10.57
N ARG A 16 8.69 3.71 -9.53
CA ARG A 16 7.26 3.99 -9.66
C ARG A 16 7.03 5.26 -10.50
N PRO A 17 5.96 5.30 -11.32
CA PRO A 17 5.55 6.52 -11.99
C PRO A 17 5.26 7.67 -11.00
N ALA A 18 5.61 8.90 -11.36
CA ALA A 18 5.44 10.07 -10.50
C ALA A 18 3.97 10.35 -10.10
N ASN A 19 3.02 9.87 -10.90
CA ASN A 19 1.58 9.98 -10.66
C ASN A 19 0.98 8.79 -9.89
N MET A 20 1.80 7.86 -9.41
CA MET A 20 1.36 6.71 -8.64
C MET A 20 1.56 6.95 -7.14
N GLU A 21 0.45 7.01 -6.40
CA GLU A 21 0.50 6.97 -4.94
C GLU A 21 0.66 5.51 -4.46
N LEU A 22 1.52 5.30 -3.48
CA LEU A 22 1.75 4.00 -2.86
C LEU A 22 1.28 4.00 -1.42
N VAL A 23 0.90 2.82 -0.95
CA VAL A 23 0.73 2.49 0.46
C VAL A 23 1.54 1.23 0.71
N LEU A 24 2.47 1.29 1.65
CA LEU A 24 3.23 0.12 2.10
C LEU A 24 2.51 -0.53 3.28
N VAL A 25 2.75 -1.83 3.46
CA VAL A 25 2.15 -2.62 4.54
C VAL A 25 3.27 -3.31 5.29
N THR A 26 3.26 -3.26 6.62
CA THR A 26 4.21 -4.01 7.44
C THR A 26 3.89 -5.52 7.41
N LEU A 27 4.88 -6.35 7.69
CA LEU A 27 4.70 -7.79 7.84
C LEU A 27 3.99 -8.12 9.16
N PRO A 28 3.04 -9.08 9.16
CA PRO A 28 2.42 -9.57 10.38
C PRO A 28 3.40 -10.37 11.25
N LEU A 29 3.24 -10.28 12.56
CA LEU A 29 3.86 -11.24 13.48
C LEU A 29 3.29 -12.65 13.27
N ARG A 30 4.17 -13.64 13.39
CA ARG A 30 3.84 -15.07 13.28
C ARG A 30 3.26 -15.62 14.57
N HIS A 31 1.94 -15.58 14.71
CA HIS A 31 1.29 -16.08 15.91
C HIS A 31 1.18 -17.62 16.00
N ASP A 32 1.73 -18.31 15.02
CA ASP A 32 1.88 -19.76 14.98
C ASP A 32 3.14 -20.25 15.70
N LEU A 33 4.00 -19.32 16.14
CA LEU A 33 5.26 -19.58 16.82
C LEU A 33 5.25 -19.04 18.25
N GLU A 34 6.23 -19.51 19.04
CA GLU A 34 6.45 -19.01 20.39
C GLU A 34 6.93 -17.54 20.37
N PRO A 35 6.57 -16.73 21.37
CA PRO A 35 6.89 -15.30 21.40
C PRO A 35 8.38 -14.94 21.30
N ASP A 36 9.27 -15.85 21.72
CA ASP A 36 10.73 -15.71 21.72
C ASP A 36 11.38 -16.27 20.43
N HIS A 37 10.59 -16.75 19.48
CA HIS A 37 11.13 -17.28 18.23
C HIS A 37 11.87 -16.18 17.43
N PRO A 38 13.10 -16.42 16.97
CA PRO A 38 13.98 -15.38 16.39
C PRO A 38 13.42 -14.68 15.13
N ILE A 39 12.48 -15.32 14.44
CA ILE A 39 11.77 -14.70 13.30
C ILE A 39 11.00 -13.43 13.69
N HIS A 40 10.62 -13.29 14.97
CA HIS A 40 9.95 -12.08 15.44
C HIS A 40 10.90 -10.88 15.40
N ASP A 41 12.15 -11.05 15.82
CA ASP A 41 13.18 -10.02 15.71
C ASP A 41 13.46 -9.66 14.25
N GLU A 42 13.58 -10.67 13.38
CA GLU A 42 13.73 -10.44 11.94
C GLU A 42 12.54 -9.67 11.35
N THR A 43 11.31 -9.99 11.77
CA THR A 43 10.09 -9.30 11.34
C THR A 43 10.08 -7.85 11.80
N VAL A 44 10.50 -7.58 13.05
CA VAL A 44 10.64 -6.23 13.58
C VAL A 44 11.68 -5.44 12.77
N LEU A 45 12.84 -6.02 12.46
CA LEU A 45 13.86 -5.35 11.65
C LEU A 45 13.37 -5.01 10.24
N VAL A 46 12.67 -5.94 9.58
CA VAL A 46 12.07 -5.70 8.26
C VAL A 46 11.03 -4.58 8.33
N ASN A 47 10.17 -4.60 9.36
CA ASN A 47 9.12 -3.59 9.53
C ASN A 47 9.71 -2.20 9.78
N SER A 48 10.74 -2.09 10.62
CA SER A 48 11.47 -0.83 10.84
C SER A 48 12.06 -0.29 9.54
N TYR A 49 12.60 -1.16 8.68
CA TYR A 49 13.13 -0.75 7.38
C TYR A 49 12.03 -0.32 6.41
N ILE A 50 10.87 -0.98 6.40
CA ILE A 50 9.70 -0.54 5.62
C ILE A 50 9.26 0.87 6.06
N GLU A 51 9.22 1.13 7.36
CA GLU A 51 8.86 2.44 7.92
C GLU A 51 9.88 3.53 7.55
N GLU A 52 11.17 3.22 7.61
CA GLU A 52 12.25 4.11 7.17
C GLU A 52 12.12 4.47 5.68
N LEU A 53 11.93 3.46 4.82
CA LEU A 53 11.72 3.68 3.38
C LEU A 53 10.48 4.51 3.10
N ALA A 54 9.39 4.23 3.81
CA ALA A 54 8.16 4.97 3.66
C ALA A 54 8.35 6.45 4.04
N ALA A 55 9.03 6.73 5.15
CA ALA A 55 9.36 8.08 5.56
C ALA A 55 10.23 8.80 4.52
N ARG A 56 11.28 8.14 4.01
CA ARG A 56 12.18 8.71 2.98
C ARG A 56 11.45 9.12 1.71
N HIS A 57 10.46 8.32 1.30
CA HIS A 57 9.73 8.53 0.04
C HIS A 57 8.35 9.18 0.22
N ASN A 58 8.03 9.67 1.44
CA ASN A 58 6.74 10.24 1.81
C ASN A 58 5.55 9.32 1.45
N ILE A 59 5.70 8.04 1.75
CA ILE A 59 4.71 6.98 1.50
C ILE A 59 4.01 6.66 2.81
N ARG A 60 2.71 6.36 2.74
CA ARG A 60 1.95 5.93 3.91
C ARG A 60 2.21 4.47 4.24
N VAL A 61 2.28 4.17 5.53
CA VAL A 61 2.38 2.79 6.04
C VAL A 61 1.07 2.37 6.67
N LEU A 62 0.59 1.20 6.27
CA LEU A 62 -0.45 0.45 6.94
C LEU A 62 0.22 -0.54 7.88
N ASP A 63 0.13 -0.26 9.18
CA ASP A 63 0.71 -1.11 10.22
C ASP A 63 -0.17 -2.34 10.48
N PHE A 64 0.29 -3.51 10.04
CA PHE A 64 -0.39 -4.79 10.20
C PHE A 64 -0.47 -5.24 11.67
N ASN A 65 0.44 -4.78 12.55
CA ASN A 65 0.44 -5.17 13.95
C ASN A 65 -0.79 -4.64 14.72
N LYS A 66 -1.52 -3.69 14.14
CA LYS A 66 -2.84 -3.27 14.65
C LYS A 66 -3.89 -4.37 14.58
N ILE A 67 -3.67 -5.40 13.76
CA ILE A 67 -4.52 -6.59 13.70
C ILE A 67 -4.04 -7.58 14.77
N GLY A 68 -4.73 -7.63 15.91
CA GLY A 68 -4.34 -8.53 17.00
C GLY A 68 -4.61 -10.03 16.72
N ARG A 69 -3.92 -10.90 17.47
CA ARG A 69 -3.98 -12.38 17.40
C ARG A 69 -5.37 -12.99 17.16
N ARG A 70 -6.38 -12.47 17.85
CA ARG A 70 -7.78 -12.94 17.79
C ARG A 70 -8.41 -12.83 16.39
N HIS A 71 -7.75 -12.14 15.47
CA HIS A 71 -8.20 -11.95 14.09
C HIS A 71 -7.49 -12.87 13.09
N PHE A 72 -6.55 -13.70 13.55
CA PHE A 72 -5.91 -14.76 12.77
C PHE A 72 -6.68 -16.08 12.87
N THR A 73 -6.37 -17.03 12.01
CA THR A 73 -6.87 -18.40 12.08
C THR A 73 -6.32 -19.10 13.32
N LYS A 74 -6.84 -20.29 13.62
CA LYS A 74 -6.32 -21.13 14.71
C LYS A 74 -4.81 -21.35 14.56
N HIS A 75 -4.36 -21.62 13.32
CA HIS A 75 -2.95 -21.83 13.02
C HIS A 75 -2.07 -20.62 13.30
N GLY A 76 -2.57 -19.38 13.22
CA GLY A 76 -1.83 -18.19 13.66
C GLY A 76 -1.14 -17.39 12.54
N GLN A 77 -0.86 -18.00 11.38
CA GLN A 77 -0.18 -17.29 10.28
C GLN A 77 -1.13 -16.56 9.31
N HIS A 78 -2.34 -17.09 9.11
CA HIS A 78 -3.31 -16.54 8.15
C HIS A 78 -4.40 -15.72 8.86
N LEU A 79 -4.95 -14.71 8.20
CA LEU A 79 -6.11 -13.99 8.72
C LEU A 79 -7.39 -14.84 8.67
N SER A 80 -8.19 -14.77 9.73
CA SER A 80 -9.58 -15.24 9.73
C SER A 80 -10.46 -14.35 8.84
N MET A 81 -11.70 -14.77 8.56
CA MET A 81 -12.65 -13.92 7.83
C MET A 81 -12.85 -12.55 8.51
N ARG A 82 -12.91 -12.53 9.85
CA ARG A 82 -13.00 -11.28 10.62
C ARG A 82 -11.75 -10.42 10.46
N GLY A 83 -10.55 -11.03 10.47
CA GLY A 83 -9.30 -10.32 10.24
C GLY A 83 -9.19 -9.74 8.83
N LYS A 84 -9.63 -10.49 7.81
CA LYS A 84 -9.70 -9.99 6.43
C LYS A 84 -10.60 -8.76 6.31
N ARG A 85 -11.74 -8.73 7.01
CA ARG A 85 -12.62 -7.54 7.05
C ARG A 85 -11.95 -6.33 7.69
N ILE A 86 -11.18 -6.53 8.77
CA ILE A 86 -10.42 -5.45 9.41
C ILE A 86 -9.35 -4.92 8.46
N LEU A 87 -8.55 -5.80 7.86
CA LEU A 87 -7.54 -5.42 6.89
C LEU A 87 -8.16 -4.66 5.70
N ALA A 88 -9.29 -5.13 5.17
CA ALA A 88 -10.00 -4.44 4.10
C ALA A 88 -10.43 -3.02 4.53
N GLY A 89 -10.97 -2.86 5.73
CA GLY A 89 -11.33 -1.55 6.27
C GLY A 89 -10.11 -0.62 6.42
N MET A 90 -8.96 -1.15 6.84
CA MET A 90 -7.71 -0.40 6.92
C MET A 90 -7.23 0.03 5.53
N ILE A 91 -7.27 -0.86 4.53
CA ILE A 91 -6.92 -0.54 3.14
C ILE A 91 -7.83 0.56 2.60
N VAL A 92 -9.16 0.41 2.73
CA VAL A 92 -10.14 1.41 2.27
C VAL A 92 -9.89 2.76 2.95
N SER A 93 -9.62 2.77 4.25
CA SER A 93 -9.34 4.00 5.00
C SER A 93 -8.05 4.66 4.51
N SER A 94 -6.98 3.88 4.28
CA SER A 94 -5.73 4.41 3.73
C SER A 94 -5.90 4.97 2.33
N LEU A 95 -6.67 4.29 1.47
CA LEU A 95 -6.98 4.74 0.11
C LEU A 95 -7.87 5.99 0.09
N ALA A 96 -8.80 6.14 1.02
CA ALA A 96 -9.65 7.33 1.11
C ALA A 96 -8.86 8.61 1.49
N LEU A 97 -7.71 8.45 2.14
CA LEU A 97 -6.81 9.55 2.49
C LEU A 97 -5.86 9.93 1.35
N LEU A 98 -5.74 9.08 0.34
CA LEU A 98 -5.04 9.40 -0.90
C LEU A 98 -5.79 10.56 -1.56
N ARG A 99 -5.08 11.64 -1.87
CA ARG A 99 -5.75 12.76 -2.51
C ARG A 99 -6.16 12.27 -3.90
N PRO A 100 -7.40 12.52 -4.36
CA PRO A 100 -7.65 12.38 -5.77
C PRO A 100 -6.67 13.33 -6.47
N THR A 101 -5.70 12.77 -7.19
CA THR A 101 -4.97 13.56 -8.17
C THR A 101 -6.05 14.17 -9.05
N PRO A 102 -6.08 15.50 -9.24
CA PRO A 102 -6.99 16.10 -10.20
C PRO A 102 -6.56 15.60 -11.58
N SER A 103 -7.04 14.43 -11.96
CA SER A 103 -6.88 13.86 -13.28
C SER A 103 -7.71 14.72 -14.23
N ARG A 104 -7.03 15.70 -14.84
CA ARG A 104 -7.41 16.30 -16.13
C ARG A 104 -8.92 16.56 -16.32
N LEU A 105 -9.59 17.16 -15.34
CA LEU A 105 -10.81 17.92 -15.62
C LEU A 105 -10.38 19.20 -16.36
N ARG A 106 -10.09 19.05 -17.66
CA ARG A 106 -9.92 20.07 -18.73
C ARG A 106 -9.14 19.46 -19.90
N GLU A 107 -9.58 18.35 -20.46
CA GLU A 107 -9.56 18.30 -21.92
C GLU A 107 -10.78 19.10 -22.35
N SER A 108 -10.53 20.34 -22.75
CA SER A 108 -11.51 21.23 -23.34
C SER A 108 -12.21 20.49 -24.47
N VAL A 109 -13.46 20.11 -24.25
CA VAL A 109 -14.38 19.85 -25.35
C VAL A 109 -14.55 21.18 -26.06
N SER A 110 -13.72 21.43 -27.06
CA SER A 110 -13.93 22.51 -28.01
C SER A 110 -15.30 22.26 -28.63
N PRO A 111 -16.26 23.21 -28.55
CA PRO A 111 -17.53 23.03 -29.23
C PRO A 111 -17.28 22.83 -30.74
N PRO A 112 -18.05 21.96 -31.42
CA PRO A 112 -17.88 21.74 -32.84
C PRO A 112 -18.02 23.07 -33.57
N ARG A 113 -16.99 23.46 -34.32
CA ARG A 113 -17.08 24.55 -35.30
C ARG A 113 -18.10 24.11 -36.35
N ILE A 114 -19.31 24.65 -36.26
CA ILE A 114 -20.27 24.58 -37.36
C ILE A 114 -19.65 25.40 -38.50
N LEU A 115 -19.12 24.70 -39.50
CA LEU A 115 -18.75 25.29 -40.78
C LEU A 115 -20.06 25.73 -41.44
N ALA A 116 -20.34 27.03 -41.38
CA ALA A 116 -21.38 27.62 -42.22
C ALA A 116 -20.93 27.47 -43.68
N ALA A 117 -21.55 26.51 -44.37
CA ALA A 117 -21.46 26.39 -45.81
C ALA A 117 -22.21 27.58 -46.43
N THR A 118 -21.49 28.60 -46.86
CA THR A 118 -21.99 29.52 -47.88
C THR A 118 -21.70 28.90 -49.25
N ALA A 119 -22.75 28.34 -49.83
CA ALA A 119 -22.84 27.94 -51.23
C ALA A 119 -23.09 29.19 -52.13
N PRO A 120 -23.02 29.06 -53.47
CA PRO A 120 -22.35 29.97 -54.42
C PRO A 120 -22.96 31.37 -54.61
#